data_AF-R6D722-F1
#
_entry.id   AF-R6D722-F1
#
_cell.length_a   1.000
_cell.length_b   1.000
_cell.length_c   1.000
_cell.angle_alpha   90.00
_cell.angle_beta   90.00
_cell.angle_gamma   90.00
#
_symmetry.space_group_name_H-M   'P 1'
#
loop_
_entity.id
_entity.type
_entity.pdbx_description
1 polymer ?
#
loop_
_entity_poly.entity_id
_entity_poly.type
_entity_poly.pdbx_seq_one_letter_code
_entity_poly.pdbx_strand_id
1 'polypeptide(L)' 'MKATGIVRRIDDLGRVVIPKEIRRTMRIREGDPLQTTLKSELDYLLVLLRLADRLYIK' A
#
# COMPACT_ATOMS: atom_id res chain seq x y z
N MET A 1 -5.71 -12.51 -3.21
CA MET A 1 -5.73 -11.73 -4.48
C MET A 1 -4.56 -12.22 -5.32
N LYS A 2 -4.77 -12.62 -6.58
CA LYS A 2 -3.65 -12.94 -7.48
C LYS A 2 -2.86 -11.64 -7.77
N ALA A 3 -1.54 -11.72 -7.80
CA ALA A 3 -0.71 -10.61 -8.24
C ALA A 3 -1.07 -10.31 -9.71
N THR A 4 -1.59 -9.11 -9.97
CA THR A 4 -2.00 -8.71 -11.33
C THR A 4 -0.80 -8.38 -12.22
N GLY A 5 0.39 -8.18 -11.66
CA GLY A 5 1.61 -7.87 -12.41
C GLY A 5 1.59 -6.53 -13.14
N ILE A 6 0.64 -5.64 -12.81
CA ILE A 6 0.46 -4.37 -13.51
C ILE A 6 1.36 -3.31 -12.87
N VAL A 7 2.38 -2.87 -13.62
CA VAL A 7 3.28 -1.78 -13.21
C VAL A 7 2.81 -0.47 -13.82
N ARG A 8 2.75 0.59 -13.01
CA ARG A 8 2.45 1.96 -13.46
C ARG A 8 3.48 2.94 -12.96
N ARG A 9 3.85 3.88 -13.83
CA ARG A 9 4.71 5.00 -13.47
C ARG A 9 3.92 5.97 -12.60
N ILE A 10 4.63 6.55 -11.65
CA ILE A 10 4.13 7.61 -10.79
C ILE A 10 4.19 8.91 -11.59
N ASP A 11 3.20 9.79 -11.42
CA ASP A 11 3.25 11.13 -11.99
C ASP A 11 4.08 12.09 -11.13
N ASP A 12 4.27 13.33 -11.59
CA ASP A 12 5.11 14.32 -10.91
C ASP A 12 4.55 14.76 -9.54
N LEU A 13 3.28 14.43 -9.25
CA LEU A 13 2.61 14.73 -7.98
C LEU A 13 2.55 13.52 -7.03
N GLY A 14 3.14 12.38 -7.41
CA GLY A 14 3.11 11.18 -6.58
C GLY A 14 1.85 10.32 -6.72
N ARG A 15 0.97 10.61 -7.69
CA ARG A 15 -0.27 9.84 -7.89
C ARG A 15 0.01 8.60 -8.75
N VAL A 16 -0.74 7.53 -8.47
CA VAL A 16 -0.73 6.30 -9.28
C VAL A 16 -2.13 6.03 -9.81
N VAL A 17 -2.22 5.67 -11.10
CA VAL A 17 -3.51 5.37 -11.74
C VAL A 17 -3.89 3.92 -11.49
N ILE A 18 -5.04 3.69 -10.85
CA ILE A 18 -5.60 2.35 -10.67
C ILE A 18 -6.18 1.85 -11.99
N PRO A 19 -5.76 0.66 -12.48
CA PRO A 19 -6.29 0.04 -13.70
C PRO A 19 -7.81 -0.14 -13.68
N LYS A 20 -8.43 -0.07 -14.87
CA LYS A 20 -9.89 -0.12 -15.02
C LYS A 20 -10.49 -1.45 -14.54
N GLU A 21 -9.78 -2.58 -14.68
CA GLU A 21 -10.27 -3.87 -14.16
C GLU A 21 -10.42 -3.81 -12.65
N ILE A 22 -9.40 -3.31 -11.94
CA ILE A 22 -9.42 -3.20 -10.47
C ILE A 22 -10.54 -2.26 -10.03
N ARG A 23 -10.70 -1.11 -10.70
CA ARG A 23 -11.79 -0.18 -10.41
C ARG A 23 -13.18 -0.84 -10.56
N ARG A 24 -13.37 -1.65 -11.60
CA ARG A 24 -14.63 -2.38 -11.83
C ARG A 24 -14.87 -3.47 -10.79
N THR A 25 -13.86 -4.30 -10.51
CA THR A 25 -13.96 -5.42 -9.56
C THR A 25 -14.21 -4.92 -8.15
N MET A 26 -13.53 -3.85 -7.73
CA MET A 26 -13.66 -3.26 -6.40
C MET A 26 -14.78 -2.21 -6.31
N ARG A 27 -15.50 -1.95 -7.42
CA ARG A 27 -16.60 -0.98 -7.53
C ARG A 27 -16.22 0.45 -7.10
N ILE A 28 -14.95 0.83 -7.31
CA ILE A 28 -14.42 2.16 -7.00
C ILE A 28 -14.95 3.17 -8.03
N ARG A 29 -15.63 4.21 -7.56
CA ARG A 29 -16.16 5.32 -8.34
C ARG A 29 -15.27 6.56 -8.21
N GLU A 30 -15.46 7.52 -9.10
CA GLU A 30 -14.80 8.82 -9.00
C GLU A 30 -15.22 9.52 -7.71
N GLY A 31 -14.25 10.05 -6.97
CA GLY A 31 -14.47 10.70 -5.67
C GLY A 31 -14.53 9.75 -4.47
N ASP A 32 -14.52 8.43 -4.67
CA ASP A 32 -14.47 7.49 -3.55
C ASP A 32 -13.17 7.68 -2.75
N PRO A 33 -13.24 7.85 -1.42
CA PRO A 33 -12.05 7.95 -0.59
C PRO A 33 -11.31 6.61 -0.59
N LEU A 34 -10.16 6.58 -1.27
CA LEU A 34 -9.29 5.43 -1.28
C LEU A 34 -8.32 5.52 -0.09
N GLN A 35 -8.34 4.51 0.77
CA GLN A 35 -7.36 4.38 1.83
C GLN A 35 -6.05 3.83 1.23
N THR A 36 -5.08 4.72 1.00
CA THR A 36 -3.72 4.32 0.64
C THR A 36 -2.99 3.87 1.91
N THR A 37 -2.91 2.57 2.15
CA THR A 37 -2.16 2.03 3.29
C THR A 37 -0.80 1.52 2.83
N LEU A 38 0.29 2.10 3.35
CA LEU A 38 1.68 1.62 3.16
C LEU A 38 1.95 0.36 3.99
N LYS A 39 1.04 -0.63 3.93
CA LYS A 39 1.01 -1.74 4.88
C LYS A 39 2.34 -2.49 4.94
N SER A 40 2.99 -2.72 3.80
CA SER A 40 4.29 -3.42 3.75
C SER A 40 5.43 -2.65 4.41
N GLU A 41 5.56 -1.34 4.15
CA GLU A 41 6.60 -0.50 4.76
C GLU A 41 6.37 -0.33 6.26
N LEU A 42 5.11 -0.15 6.67
CA LEU A 42 4.74 -0.09 8.08
C LEU A 42 4.99 -1.43 8.80
N ASP A 43 4.76 -2.55 8.13
CA ASP A 43 5.00 -3.89 8.69
C ASP A 43 6.50 -4.12 8.97
N TYR A 44 7.41 -3.66 8.08
CA TYR A 44 8.85 -3.72 8.33
C TYR A 44 9.28 -2.85 9.51
N LEU A 45 8.78 -1.61 9.57
CA LEU A 45 9.08 -0.71 10.68
C LEU A 45 8.57 -1.28 12.02
N LEU A 46 7.37 -1.87 12.02
CA LEU A 46 6.78 -2.50 13.19
C LEU A 46 7.59 -3.72 13.66
N VAL A 47 8.15 -4.51 12.74
CA VAL A 47 9.05 -5.62 13.07
C VAL A 47 10.35 -5.12 13.70
N LEU A 48 10.94 -4.05 13.16
CA LEU A 48 12.15 -3.44 13.72
C LEU A 48 11.92 -2.86 15.12
N LEU A 49 10.79 -2.18 15.35
CA LEU A 49 10.43 -1.65 16.67
C LEU A 49 10.22 -2.78 17.69
N ARG A 50 9.52 -3.85 17.33
CA ARG A 50 9.36 -5.04 18.19
C ARG A 50 10.70 -5.73 18.52
N LEU A 51 11.64 -5.72 17.58
CA LEU A 51 12.99 -6.21 17.79
C LEU A 51 13.77 -5.29 18.74
N ALA A 52 13.69 -3.98 18.55
CA ALA A 52 14.32 -3.00 19.42
C ALA A 52 13.81 -3.14 20.87
N ASP A 53 12.49 -3.24 21.07
CA ASP A 53 11.90 -3.45 22.41
C ASP A 53 12.38 -4.74 23.06
N ARG A 54 12.54 -5.83 22.28
CA ARG A 54 13.11 -7.09 22.80
C ARG A 54 14.59 -6.99 23.15
N LEU A 55 15.34 -6.12 22.49
CA LEU A 55 16.78 -5.92 22.73
C LEU A 55 17.03 -4.93 23.87
N TYR A 56 16.13 -3.97 24.10
CA TYR A 56 16.23 -2.95 25.15
C TYR A 56 15.65 -3.38 26.52
N ILE A 57 14.98 -4.52 26.61
CA ILE A 57 14.54 -5.15 27.89
C ILE A 57 15.62 -6.15 28.40
N LYS A 58 16.90 -5.85 28.18
CA LYS A 58 18.03 -6.54 28.82
C LYS A 58 18.88 -5.54 29.60
#